data_AF-X0S6G7-F1
#
_entry.id   AF-X0S6G7-F1
#
_cell.length_a   1.000
_cell.length_b   1.000
_cell.length_c   1.000
_cell.angle_alpha   90.00
_cell.angle_beta   90.00
_cell.angle_gamma   90.00
#
_symmetry.space_group_name_H-M   'P 1'
#
loop_
_entity.id
_entity.type
_entity.pdbx_description
1 polymer ?
#
loop_
_entity_poly.entity_id
_entity_poly.type
_entity_poly.pdbx_seq_one_letter_code
_entity_poly.pdbx_strand_id
1 'polypeptide(L)' 'MLLAGDIGGTKTNLGIYSIEKGPREPLIETTFPSAHYSSLEALVKEF' A
#
# COMPACT_ATOMS: atom_id res chain seq x y z
N MET A 1 -12.50 -7.08 1.04
CA MET A 1 -11.28 -6.44 0.48
C MET A 1 -10.25 -6.33 1.57
N LEU A 2 -8.97 -6.48 1.24
CA LEU A 2 -7.86 -6.43 2.18
C LEU A 2 -6.88 -5.33 1.74
N LEU A 3 -6.45 -4.49 2.66
CA LEU A 3 -5.31 -3.60 2.48
C LEU A 3 -4.07 -4.34 2.95
N ALA A 4 -3.04 -4.42 2.11
CA ALA A 4 -1.72 -4.91 2.48
C ALA A 4 -0.68 -3.84 2.19
N GLY A 5 0.38 -3.82 3.02
CA GLY A 5 1.48 -2.88 2.88
C GLY A 5 2.83 -3.52 3.14
N ASP A 6 3.81 -3.19 2.29
CA ASP A 6 5.24 -3.44 2.51
C ASP A 6 5.90 -2.10 2.84
N ILE A 7 6.41 -1.97 4.06
CA ILE A 7 6.86 -0.71 4.63
C ILE A 7 8.38 -0.74 4.76
N GLY A 8 9.05 0.02 3.90
CA GLY A 8 10.49 0.23 3.93
C GLY A 8 10.88 1.66 4.29
N GLY A 9 12.17 1.86 4.61
CA GLY A 9 12.70 3.18 4.96
C GLY A 9 12.67 4.19 3.80
N THR A 10 12.78 3.73 2.56
CA THR A 10 12.80 4.60 1.37
C THR A 10 11.46 4.62 0.64
N LYS A 11 10.75 3.49 0.63
CA LYS A 11 9.51 3.29 -0.12
C LYS A 11 8.52 2.48 0.71
N THR A 12 7.24 2.77 0.52
CA THR A 12 6.12 1.99 1.03
C THR A 12 5.25 1.58 -0.14
N ASN A 13 4.98 0.28 -0.28
CA ASN A 13 4.09 -0.26 -1.29
C ASN A 13 2.76 -0.59 -0.61
N LEU A 14 1.66 -0.09 -1.16
CA LEU A 14 0.31 -0.39 -0.71
C LEU A 14 -0.48 -1.07 -1.82
N GLY A 15 -1.33 -2.02 -1.44
CA GLY A 15 -2.22 -2.69 -2.37
C GLY A 15 -3.55 -3.10 -1.75
N ILE A 16 -4.60 -3.03 -2.57
CA ILE A 16 -5.94 -3.52 -2.24
C ILE A 16 -6.15 -4.85 -2.94
N TYR A 17 -6.54 -5.88 -2.19
CA TYR A 17 -6.75 -7.24 -2.68
C TYR A 17 -8.19 -7.68 -2.46
N SER A 18 -8.66 -8.52 -3.36
CA SER A 18 -9.92 -9.24 -3.24
C SER A 18 -9.64 -10.72 -2.96
N ILE A 19 -10.58 -11.40 -2.31
CA ILE A 19 -10.43 -12.84 -2.05
C ILE A 19 -10.56 -13.61 -3.38
N GLU A 20 -11.40 -13.11 -4.28
CA GLU A 20 -11.75 -13.69 -5.57
C GLU A 20 -10.57 -13.76 -6.53
N LYS A 21 -9.78 -12.67 -6.62
CA LYS A 21 -8.55 -12.63 -7.43
C LYS A 21 -7.33 -13.21 -6.70
N GLY A 22 -7.41 -13.31 -5.39
CA GLY A 22 -6.34 -13.82 -4.54
C GLY A 22 -5.16 -12.84 -4.40
N PRO A 23 -4.10 -13.25 -3.67
CA PRO A 23 -3.04 -12.35 -3.23
C PRO A 23 -2.02 -11.97 -4.32
N ARG A 24 -2.08 -12.58 -5.50
CA ARG A 24 -1.14 -12.34 -6.61
C ARG A 24 -1.65 -11.37 -7.67
N GLU A 25 -2.92 -10.96 -7.56
CA GLU A 25 -3.55 -10.05 -8.52
C GLU A 25 -4.28 -8.93 -7.74
N PRO A 26 -3.56 -7.86 -7.34
CA PRO A 26 -4.15 -6.73 -6.64
C PRO A 26 -5.21 -6.04 -7.50
N LEU A 27 -6.23 -5.49 -6.85
CA LEU A 27 -7.19 -4.58 -7.46
C LEU A 27 -6.56 -3.21 -7.74
N ILE A 28 -5.73 -2.73 -6.80
CA ILE A 28 -4.97 -1.48 -6.88
C ILE A 28 -3.63 -1.74 -6.20
N GLU A 29 -2.55 -1.22 -6.76
CA GLU A 29 -1.22 -1.24 -6.15
C GLU A 29 -0.52 0.08 -6.45
N THR A 30 0.17 0.66 -5.45
CA THR A 30 0.90 1.92 -5.61
C THR A 30 2.13 1.94 -4.71
N THR A 31 3.22 2.52 -5.21
CA THR A 31 4.46 2.72 -4.46
C THR A 31 4.62 4.20 -4.13
N PHE A 32 4.79 4.49 -2.85
CA PHE A 32 5.00 5.84 -2.34
C PHE A 32 6.43 5.98 -1.80
N PRO A 33 7.10 7.11 -2.04
CA PRO A 33 8.36 7.44 -1.39
C PRO A 33 8.15 7.80 0.09
N SER A 34 8.62 6.95 1.02
CA SER A 34 8.32 7.05 2.47
C SER A 34 8.67 8.41 3.08
N ALA A 35 9.75 9.03 2.63
CA ALA A 35 10.23 10.31 3.14
C ALA A 35 9.28 11.50 2.89
N HIS A 36 8.28 11.36 2.02
CA HIS A 36 7.30 12.42 1.76
C HIS A 36 6.14 12.45 2.77
N TYR A 37 6.03 11.45 3.65
CA TYR A 37 4.95 11.34 4.62
C TYR A 37 5.51 11.36 6.03
N SER A 38 4.89 12.14 6.92
CA SER A 38 5.27 12.22 8.33
C SER A 38 4.88 10.97 9.14
N SER A 39 4.00 10.13 8.60
CA SER A 39 3.57 8.87 9.23
C SER A 39 2.97 7.92 8.18
N LEU A 40 2.87 6.64 8.53
CA LEU A 40 2.14 5.66 7.73
C LEU A 40 0.67 6.04 7.58
N GLU A 41 0.04 6.60 8.62
CA GLU A 41 -1.36 7.02 8.56
C GLU A 41 -1.58 8.12 7.51
N ALA A 42 -0.66 9.08 7.38
CA ALA A 42 -0.75 10.14 6.37
C ALA A 42 -0.68 9.56 4.95
N LEU A 43 0.22 8.59 4.74
CA LEU A 43 0.38 7.88 3.47
C LEU A 43 -0.87 7.07 3.12
N VAL A 44 -1.41 6.30 4.07
CA VAL A 44 -2.63 5.48 3.88
C VAL A 44 -3.88 6.35 3.66
N LYS A 45 -3.91 7.62 4.07
CA LYS A 45 -4.99 8.55 3.73
C LYS A 45 -4.94 9.07 2.30
N GLU A 46 -3.76 9.10 1.67
CA GLU A 46 -3.60 9.48 0.26
C GLU A 46 -3.87 8.29 -0.67
N PHE A 47 -3.52 7.08 -0.25
CA PHE A 47 -3.80 5.85 -0.96
C PHE A 47 -5.30 5.50 -0.97
#